data_AF-F7WBY2-F1
#
_entry.id   AF-F7WBY2-F1
#
_cell.length_a   1.000
_cell.length_b   1.000
_cell.length_c   1.000
_cell.angle_alpha   90.00
_cell.angle_beta   90.00
_cell.angle_gamma   90.00
#
_symmetry.space_group_name_H-M   'P 1'
#
loop_
_entity.id
_entity.type
_entity.pdbx_description
1 polymer ?
#
loop_
_entity_poly.entity_id
_entity_poly.type
_entity_poly.pdbx_seq_one_letter_code
_entity_poly.pdbx_strand_id
1 'polypeptide(L)'
;MELDPEPQGEGNGMKEDGFYYKGTVPGRYMNYGEANATWCYGGMQSSEDIGFSVFGDVLLKAQFVVFDLGGMRVGFAGKDLLEEEGMVGKGK
;
A
#
# COMPACT_ATOMS: atom_id res chain seq x y z
N MET A 1 -19.88 -1.72 -6.73
CA MET A 1 -19.49 -1.46 -5.33
C MET A 1 -19.96 -0.06 -5.02
N GLU A 2 -20.98 0.09 -4.17
CA GLU A 2 -21.34 1.41 -3.67
C GLU A 2 -20.04 2.02 -3.12
N LEU A 3 -19.67 3.18 -3.65
CA LEU A 3 -18.70 4.03 -2.99
C LEU A 3 -19.30 4.30 -1.62
N ASP A 4 -18.65 3.81 -0.56
CA ASP A 4 -19.00 4.24 0.79
C ASP A 4 -19.07 5.78 0.75
N PRO A 5 -20.20 6.38 1.16
CA PRO A 5 -20.35 7.81 1.04
C PRO A 5 -19.26 8.51 1.85
N GLU A 6 -18.55 9.45 1.21
CA GLU A 6 -17.71 10.45 1.86
C GLU A 6 -18.46 10.98 3.10
N PRO A 7 -17.87 10.92 4.32
CA PRO A 7 -18.56 11.42 5.50
C PRO A 7 -18.70 12.94 5.39
N GLN A 8 -19.90 13.37 4.98
CA GLN A 8 -20.35 14.74 5.03
C GLN A 8 -20.81 15.05 6.45
N GLY A 9 -20.06 15.86 7.19
CA GLY A 9 -20.56 16.43 8.44
C GLY A 9 -19.48 16.67 9.48
N GLU A 10 -19.20 17.94 9.71
CA GLU A 10 -18.54 18.45 10.91
C GLU A 10 -19.33 18.01 12.15
N GLY A 11 -18.75 17.13 12.97
CA GLY A 11 -19.35 16.67 14.21
C GLY A 11 -18.39 15.75 14.94
N ASN A 12 -18.14 16.03 16.21
CA ASN A 12 -17.25 15.26 17.10
C ASN A 12 -17.70 13.79 17.19
N GLY A 13 -17.22 12.95 16.27
CA GLY A 13 -17.31 11.50 16.32
C GLY A 13 -16.15 10.94 17.15
N MET A 14 -16.47 10.02 18.06
CA MET A 14 -15.50 9.33 18.91
C MET A 14 -14.36 8.75 18.07
N LYS A 15 -13.13 9.24 18.29
CA LYS A 15 -11.93 8.56 17.80
C LYS A 15 -11.84 7.26 18.57
N GLU A 16 -12.01 6.12 17.92
CA GLU A 16 -11.41 4.89 18.43
C GLU A 16 -9.91 5.11 18.38
N ASP A 17 -9.29 5.32 19.53
CA ASP A 17 -7.85 5.52 19.75
C ASP A 17 -7.07 4.21 19.54
N GLY A 18 -7.47 3.44 18.52
CA GLY A 18 -6.75 2.30 17.99
C GLY A 18 -5.57 2.76 17.15
N PHE A 19 -4.40 2.20 17.44
CA PHE A 19 -3.21 2.39 16.62
C PHE A 19 -3.38 1.61 15.31
N TYR A 20 -3.60 2.31 14.19
CA TYR A 20 -3.53 1.72 12.87
C TYR A 20 -2.13 1.93 12.27
N TYR A 21 -1.61 0.90 11.60
CA TYR A 21 -0.37 1.00 10.85
C TYR A 21 -0.63 1.57 9.45
N LYS A 22 0.15 2.57 9.04
CA LYS A 22 0.14 3.13 7.68
C LYS A 22 1.44 2.81 6.96
N GLY A 23 1.38 1.88 6.00
CA GLY A 23 2.46 1.60 5.07
C GLY A 23 2.48 2.60 3.90
N THR A 24 3.68 2.86 3.35
CA THR A 24 3.85 3.72 2.16
C THR A 24 4.56 2.95 1.06
N VAL A 25 3.99 2.96 -0.14
CA VAL A 25 4.62 2.39 -1.34
C VAL A 25 5.07 3.55 -2.24
N PRO A 26 6.37 3.68 -2.52
CA PRO A 26 6.84 4.67 -3.49
C PRO A 26 6.27 4.41 -4.88
N GLY A 27 5.90 5.48 -5.59
CA GLY A 27 5.34 5.39 -6.94
C GLY A 27 6.22 4.62 -7.94
N ARG A 28 7.55 4.61 -7.75
CA ARG A 28 8.47 3.83 -8.60
C ARG A 28 8.20 2.32 -8.58
N TYR A 29 7.71 1.78 -7.46
CA TYR A 29 7.35 0.36 -7.39
C TYR A 29 6.00 0.05 -8.04
N MET A 30 5.22 1.08 -8.40
CA MET A 30 3.96 0.90 -9.14
C MET A 30 4.19 0.67 -10.63
N ASN A 31 5.40 0.87 -11.16
CA ASN A 31 5.74 0.47 -12.51
C ASN A 31 6.09 -1.03 -12.51
N TYR A 32 5.23 -1.85 -13.10
CA TYR A 32 5.46 -3.30 -13.21
C TYR A 32 6.38 -3.64 -14.39
N GLY A 33 6.24 -2.93 -15.51
CA GLY A 33 7.05 -3.15 -16.70
C GLY A 33 6.64 -2.30 -17.88
N GLU A 34 7.55 -2.16 -18.84
CA GLU A 34 7.31 -1.41 -20.07
C GLU A 34 6.31 -2.15 -20.97
N ALA A 35 5.30 -1.42 -21.45
CA ALA A 35 4.44 -1.88 -22.54
C ALA A 35 5.02 -1.45 -23.90
N ASN A 36 5.64 -0.26 -23.95
CA ASN A 36 6.41 0.29 -25.07
C ASN A 36 7.24 1.50 -24.59
N ALA A 37 7.82 2.24 -25.54
CA ALA A 37 8.69 3.40 -25.25
C ALA A 37 8.05 4.56 -24.47
N THR A 38 6.71 4.66 -24.42
CA THR A 38 6.00 5.75 -23.73
C THR A 38 4.97 5.27 -22.71
N TRP A 39 4.67 3.98 -22.66
CA TRP A 39 3.65 3.40 -21.79
C TRP A 39 4.21 2.25 -20.96
N CYS A 40 3.77 2.18 -19.70
CA CYS A 40 4.11 1.11 -18.76
C CYS A 40 2.84 0.50 -18.17
N TYR A 41 2.90 -0.77 -17.82
CA TYR A 41 1.89 -1.43 -17.01
C TYR A 41 2.06 -1.06 -15.54
N GLY A 42 0.94 -0.70 -14.90
CA GLY A 42 0.89 -0.49 -13.46
C GLY A 42 0.88 -1.81 -12.69
N GLY A 43 1.48 -1.82 -11.50
CA GLY A 43 1.47 -2.94 -10.57
C GLY A 43 0.19 -3.04 -9.71
N MET A 44 -0.89 -2.37 -10.12
CA MET A 44 -2.20 -2.43 -9.47
C MET A 44 -3.21 -2.98 -10.47
N GLN A 45 -4.01 -3.93 -10.02
CA GLN A 45 -5.04 -4.58 -10.83
C GLN A 45 -6.37 -4.55 -10.05
N SER A 46 -7.49 -4.55 -10.80
CA SER A 46 -8.82 -4.63 -10.21
C SER A 46 -9.02 -5.97 -9.51
N SER A 47 -9.73 -5.97 -8.39
CA SER A 47 -10.15 -7.17 -7.65
C SER A 47 -11.66 -7.47 -7.77
N GLU A 48 -12.37 -6.78 -8.69
CA GLU A 48 -13.83 -6.83 -8.81
C GLU A 48 -14.39 -8.26 -8.94
N ASP A 49 -13.70 -9.13 -9.67
CA ASP A 49 -14.18 -10.48 -9.97
C ASP A 49 -13.77 -11.56 -8.95
N ILE A 50 -12.92 -11.23 -7.96
CA ILE A 50 -12.34 -12.23 -7.03
C ILE A 50 -12.82 -12.11 -5.58
N GLY A 51 -13.44 -10.98 -5.21
CA GLY A 51 -14.06 -10.79 -3.88
C GLY A 51 -13.08 -10.58 -2.71
N PHE A 52 -11.79 -10.46 -2.99
CA PHE A 52 -10.75 -10.10 -2.01
C PHE A 52 -9.59 -9.39 -2.69
N SER A 53 -8.81 -8.64 -1.91
CA SER A 53 -7.62 -7.95 -2.43
C SER A 53 -6.35 -8.77 -2.21
N VAL A 54 -5.42 -8.68 -3.16
CA VAL A 54 -4.12 -9.34 -3.07
C VAL A 54 -3.01 -8.30 -2.91
N PHE A 55 -2.25 -8.40 -1.83
CA PHE A 55 -1.03 -7.61 -1.64
C PHE A 55 0.17 -8.36 -2.21
N GLY A 56 0.51 -8.02 -3.46
CA GLY A 56 1.61 -8.62 -4.20
C GLY A 56 2.98 -8.01 -3.92
N ASP A 57 3.91 -8.30 -4.82
CA ASP A 57 5.32 -7.90 -4.73
C ASP A 57 5.53 -6.39 -4.58
N VAL A 58 4.70 -5.56 -5.21
CA VAL A 58 4.71 -4.09 -5.11
C VAL A 58 4.67 -3.63 -3.65
N LEU A 59 3.78 -4.22 -2.84
CA LEU A 59 3.69 -3.89 -1.42
C LEU A 59 4.81 -4.56 -0.62
N LEU A 60 5.09 -5.84 -0.87
CA LEU A 60 6.09 -6.61 -0.12
C LEU A 60 7.53 -6.10 -0.32
N LYS A 61 7.83 -5.46 -1.46
CA LYS A 61 9.10 -4.76 -1.69
C LYS A 61 9.25 -3.52 -0.80
N ALA A 62 8.14 -2.85 -0.49
CA ALA A 62 8.11 -1.57 0.21
C ALA A 62 7.97 -1.71 1.74
N GLN A 63 7.48 -2.84 2.25
CA GLN A 63 7.25 -3.06 3.67
C GLN A 63 8.13 -4.18 4.21
N PHE A 64 8.46 -4.13 5.50
CA PHE A 64 8.98 -5.29 6.23
C PHE A 64 7.80 -6.10 6.75
N VAL A 65 7.67 -7.35 6.29
CA VAL A 65 6.50 -8.19 6.56
C VAL A 65 6.92 -9.44 7.31
N VAL A 66 6.24 -9.72 8.42
CA VAL A 66 6.42 -10.92 9.22
C VAL A 66 5.17 -11.79 9.12
N PHE A 67 5.34 -13.00 8.61
CA PHE A 67 4.29 -14.02 8.57
C PHE A 67 4.41 -14.93 9.79
N ASP A 68 3.61 -14.68 10.82
CA ASP A 68 3.57 -15.48 12.03
C ASP A 68 2.44 -16.51 11.92
N LEU A 69 2.78 -17.68 11.37
CA LEU A 69 1.84 -18.79 11.21
C LEU A 69 1.40 -19.39 12.55
N GLY A 70 2.26 -19.37 13.58
CA GLY A 70 1.92 -19.89 14.91
C GLY A 70 0.88 -19.03 15.62
N GLY A 71 0.96 -17.71 15.44
CA GLY A 71 0.00 -16.74 15.94
C GLY A 71 -1.13 -16.37 14.97
N MET A 72 -1.19 -16.99 13.78
CA MET A 72 -2.17 -16.70 12.71
C MET A 72 -2.30 -15.19 12.41
N ARG A 73 -1.16 -14.50 12.31
CA ARG A 73 -1.13 -13.04 12.12
C ARG A 73 -0.03 -12.60 11.15
N VAL A 74 -0.21 -11.41 10.59
CA VAL A 74 0.77 -10.75 9.74
C VAL A 74 1.13 -9.40 10.36
N GLY A 75 2.43 -9.14 10.51
CA GLY A 75 2.94 -7.87 11.00
C GLY A 75 3.57 -7.06 9.88
N PHE A 76 3.37 -5.74 9.91
CA PHE A 76 3.97 -4.79 8.97
C PHE A 76 4.79 -3.74 9.73
N ALA A 77 5.93 -3.37 9.14
CA ALA A 77 6.74 -2.25 9.59
C ALA A 77 7.34 -1.52 8.39
N GLY A 78 7.69 -0.24 8.59
CA GLY A 78 8.41 0.53 7.57
C GLY A 78 9.74 -0.15 7.24
N LYS A 79 10.02 -0.30 5.95
CA LYS A 79 11.31 -0.81 5.47
C LYS A 79 12.15 0.39 5.02
N ASP A 80 13.40 0.43 5.44
CA ASP A 80 14.38 1.33 4.85
C ASP A 80 14.60 0.91 3.41
N LEU A 81 14.08 1.72 2.49
CA LEU A 81 14.21 1.47 1.07
C LEU A 81 15.57 1.98 0.63
N LEU A 82 16.38 1.09 0.07
CA LEU A 82 17.55 1.52 -0.69
C LEU A 82 17.02 2.38 -1.83
N GLU A 83 17.35 3.66 -1.77
CA GLU A 83 17.24 4.52 -2.94
C GLU A 83 18.27 3.98 -3.92
N GLU A 84 17.82 3.43 -5.05
CA GLU A 84 18.69 3.44 -6.21
C GLU A 84 18.93 4.92 -6.51
N GLU A 85 20.18 5.35 -6.31
CA GLU A 85 20.71 6.71 -6.47
C GLU A 85 19.85 7.56 -7.43
N GLY A 86 19.07 8.51 -6.90
CA GLY A 86 18.47 9.53 -7.77
C GLY A 86 17.19 10.26 -7.38
N MET A 87 16.51 10.01 -6.25
CA MET A 87 15.31 10.81 -5.90
C MET A 87 15.13 11.04 -4.40
N VAL A 88 15.64 12.20 -3.96
CA VAL A 88 15.48 12.77 -2.62
C VAL A 88 14.01 13.04 -2.29
N GLY A 89 13.59 12.58 -1.11
CA GLY A 89 12.31 12.99 -0.52
C GLY A 89 12.07 12.50 0.90
N LYS A 90 13.02 12.68 1.82
CA LYS A 90 12.77 12.54 3.27
C LYS A 90 11.84 13.68 3.73
N GLY A 91 10.54 13.40 3.79
CA GLY A 91 9.59 14.22 4.53
C GLY A 91 9.86 14.06 6.03
N LYS A 92 10.12 15.20 6.69
CA LYS A 92 10.12 15.31 8.14
C LYS A 92 8.72 15.13 8.70
#